data_AF-A0A7D4TRH5-F1
#
_entry.id   AF-A0A7D4TRH5-F1
#
_cell.length_a   1.000
_cell.length_b   1.000
_cell.length_c   1.000
_cell.angle_alpha   90.00
_cell.angle_beta   90.00
_cell.angle_gamma   90.00
#
_symmetry.space_group_name_H-M   'P 1'
#
loop_
_entity.id
_entity.type
_entity.pdbx_description
1 polymer ?
#
loop_
_entity_poly.entity_id
_entity_poly.type
_entity_poly.pdbx_seq_one_letter_code
_entity_poly.pdbx_strand_id
1 'polypeptide(L)'
;MEQPDALNQVAEFHRTFKHPIQPQAAMPSKERAALRVSLLAEELKELQQAIDDNDMVEVADALCDLQYVLSGAILEFGLAGQFKSLFDEVHRSNMSKACKTIEEAEQTVAHYLAKDNTEAHYKELDGLYLVYRTSDNKTLKSIAYSPAALREMMGA
;
A
#
# COMPACT_ATOMS: atom_id res chain seq x y z
N MET A 1 7.77 8.06 15.57
CA MET A 1 8.04 8.68 14.26
C MET A 1 6.96 9.70 14.03
N GLU A 2 7.32 10.90 13.59
CA GLU A 2 6.35 11.92 13.16
C GLU A 2 5.94 11.64 11.72
N GLN A 3 4.65 11.73 11.41
CA GLN A 3 4.13 11.49 10.06
C GLN A 3 3.87 12.84 9.36
N PRO A 4 4.11 12.95 8.04
CA PRO A 4 3.76 14.14 7.30
C PRO A 4 2.25 14.31 7.21
N ASP A 5 1.77 15.55 7.28
CA ASP A 5 0.37 15.89 7.00
C ASP A 5 0.11 16.03 5.48
N ALA A 6 0.55 15.03 4.73
CA ALA A 6 0.71 15.10 3.28
C ALA A 6 -0.62 15.42 2.57
N LEU A 7 -1.74 14.79 2.96
CA LEU A 7 -3.03 15.06 2.34
C LEU A 7 -3.48 16.52 2.50
N ASN A 8 -3.26 17.12 3.67
CA ASN A 8 -3.65 18.52 3.89
C ASN A 8 -2.72 19.49 3.17
N GLN A 9 -1.41 19.24 3.17
CA GLN A 9 -0.42 20.04 2.43
C GLN A 9 -0.68 20.02 0.92
N VAL A 10 -0.97 18.85 0.34
CA VAL A 10 -1.32 18.75 -1.09
C VAL A 10 -2.71 19.33 -1.36
N ALA A 11 -3.66 19.25 -0.43
CA ALA A 11 -4.94 19.94 -0.56
C ALA A 11 -4.78 21.47 -0.57
N GLU A 12 -3.86 22.01 0.22
CA GLU A 12 -3.46 23.43 0.15
C GLU A 12 -2.89 23.77 -1.24
N PHE A 13 -1.95 22.96 -1.76
CA PHE A 13 -1.42 23.12 -3.11
C PHE A 13 -2.53 23.11 -4.17
N HIS A 14 -3.44 22.13 -4.15
CA HIS A 14 -4.55 22.07 -5.09
C HIS A 14 -5.45 23.31 -5.01
N ARG A 15 -5.74 23.83 -3.81
CA ARG A 15 -6.54 25.07 -3.63
C ARG A 15 -5.81 26.32 -4.14
N THR A 16 -4.50 26.39 -3.93
CA THR A 16 -3.65 27.50 -4.37
C THR A 16 -3.55 27.53 -5.90
N PHE A 17 -3.21 26.38 -6.51
CA PHE A 17 -2.99 26.24 -7.95
C PHE A 17 -4.24 25.84 -8.75
N LYS A 18 -5.42 25.86 -8.10
CA LYS A 18 -6.74 25.61 -8.71
C LYS A 18 -6.84 24.23 -9.39
N HIS A 19 -6.23 23.22 -8.77
CA HIS A 19 -6.44 21.83 -9.15
C HIS A 19 -7.70 21.25 -8.49
N PRO A 20 -8.34 20.25 -9.11
CA PRO A 20 -9.55 19.64 -8.57
C PRO A 20 -9.30 18.98 -7.21
N ILE A 21 -10.29 19.07 -6.34
CA ILE A 21 -10.43 18.24 -5.13
C ILE A 21 -11.87 17.75 -5.17
N GLN A 22 -12.06 16.43 -5.29
CA GLN A 22 -13.39 15.87 -5.30
C GLN A 22 -13.89 15.73 -3.84
N PRO A 23 -15.12 16.17 -3.54
CA PRO A 23 -15.65 16.12 -2.18
C PRO A 23 -16.08 14.71 -1.76
N GLN A 24 -16.32 13.81 -2.73
CA GLN A 24 -16.80 12.45 -2.53
C GLN A 24 -16.15 11.51 -3.53
N ALA A 25 -16.07 10.23 -3.16
CA ALA A 25 -15.48 9.18 -3.98
C ALA A 25 -16.16 9.11 -5.35
N ALA A 26 -15.42 9.41 -6.42
CA ALA A 26 -15.92 9.38 -7.78
C ALA A 26 -14.76 9.19 -8.77
N MET A 27 -15.08 8.59 -9.93
CA MET A 27 -14.13 8.56 -11.03
C MET A 27 -14.03 9.97 -11.64
N PRO A 28 -12.82 10.57 -11.71
CA PRO A 28 -12.64 11.81 -12.45
C PRO A 28 -12.72 11.54 -13.96
N SER A 29 -12.59 12.60 -14.79
CA SER A 29 -12.54 12.41 -16.24
C SER A 29 -11.38 11.49 -16.64
N LYS A 30 -11.46 10.83 -17.80
CA LYS A 30 -10.41 9.92 -18.26
C LYS A 30 -9.06 10.62 -18.37
N GLU A 31 -9.06 11.87 -18.81
CA GLU A 31 -7.87 12.71 -18.96
C GLU A 31 -7.25 13.02 -17.60
N ARG A 32 -8.07 13.33 -16.59
CA ARG A 32 -7.59 13.57 -15.21
C ARG A 32 -7.06 12.29 -14.57
N ALA A 33 -7.78 11.17 -14.72
CA ALA A 33 -7.31 9.88 -14.23
C ALA A 33 -5.97 9.48 -14.88
N ALA A 34 -5.85 9.66 -16.20
CA ALA A 34 -4.61 9.40 -16.93
C ALA A 34 -3.45 10.28 -16.46
N LEU A 35 -3.71 11.57 -16.20
CA LEU A 35 -2.70 12.48 -15.63
C LEU A 35 -2.24 12.03 -14.24
N ARG A 36 -3.15 11.57 -13.36
CA ARG A 36 -2.74 11.06 -12.04
C ARG A 36 -1.86 9.82 -12.16
N VAL A 37 -2.21 8.91 -13.07
CA VAL A 37 -1.40 7.71 -13.33
C VAL A 37 -0.04 8.07 -13.94
N SER A 38 0.03 9.03 -14.87
CA SER A 38 1.30 9.41 -15.49
C SER A 38 2.28 9.99 -14.49
N LEU A 39 1.82 10.87 -13.59
CA LEU A 39 2.66 11.45 -12.54
C LEU A 39 3.17 10.37 -11.58
N LEU A 40 2.31 9.45 -11.12
CA LEU A 40 2.74 8.33 -10.28
C LEU A 40 3.78 7.44 -10.98
N ALA A 41 3.66 7.24 -12.29
CA ALA A 41 4.59 6.43 -13.07
C ALA A 41 5.93 7.15 -13.30
N GLU A 42 5.91 8.47 -13.41
CA GLU A 42 7.09 9.33 -13.51
C GLU A 42 7.93 9.21 -12.22
N GLU A 43 7.36 9.52 -11.05
CA GLU A 43 8.10 9.45 -9.77
C GLU A 43 8.61 8.03 -9.45
N LEU A 44 7.84 6.99 -9.83
CA LEU A 44 8.28 5.61 -9.65
C LEU A 44 9.51 5.28 -10.52
N LYS A 45 9.60 5.85 -11.72
CA LYS A 45 10.75 5.66 -12.60
C LYS A 45 11.97 6.38 -12.04
N GLU A 46 11.79 7.57 -11.48
CA GLU A 46 12.86 8.32 -10.81
C GLU A 46 13.39 7.57 -9.59
N LEU A 47 12.49 7.00 -8.76
CA LEU A 47 12.89 6.13 -7.65
C LEU A 47 13.71 4.93 -8.13
N GLN A 48 13.31 4.27 -9.22
CA GLN A 48 14.05 3.14 -9.77
C GLN A 48 15.45 3.56 -10.23
N GLN A 49 15.57 4.70 -10.92
CA GLN A 49 16.85 5.23 -11.38
C GLN A 49 17.76 5.59 -10.20
N ALA A 50 17.22 6.26 -9.18
CA ALA A 50 17.97 6.63 -7.98
C ALA A 50 18.52 5.41 -7.22
N ILE A 51 17.75 4.31 -7.16
CA ILE A 51 18.21 3.03 -6.60
C ILE A 51 19.34 2.43 -7.44
N ASP A 52 19.17 2.40 -8.77
CA ASP A 52 20.17 1.84 -9.69
C ASP A 52 21.50 2.62 -9.64
N ASP A 53 21.41 3.94 -9.44
CA ASP A 53 22.56 4.83 -9.28
C ASP A 53 23.15 4.82 -7.86
N ASN A 54 22.50 4.11 -6.92
CA ASN A 54 22.88 4.07 -5.50
C ASN A 54 22.97 5.47 -4.86
N ASP A 55 22.02 6.35 -5.21
CA ASP A 55 21.94 7.73 -4.72
C ASP A 55 20.83 7.88 -3.67
N MET A 56 21.22 7.98 -2.40
CA MET A 56 20.28 8.09 -1.28
C MET A 56 19.54 9.45 -1.24
N VAL A 57 20.12 10.50 -1.81
CA VAL A 57 19.46 11.83 -1.83
C VAL A 57 18.33 11.80 -2.83
N GLU A 58 18.57 11.29 -4.03
CA GLU A 58 17.55 11.14 -5.08
C GLU A 58 16.48 10.10 -4.69
N VAL A 59 16.86 9.05 -3.92
CA VAL A 59 15.87 8.13 -3.35
C VAL A 59 14.93 8.86 -2.36
N ALA A 60 15.48 9.74 -1.52
CA ALA A 60 14.66 10.50 -0.58
C ALA A 60 13.71 11.47 -1.31
N ASP A 61 14.21 12.14 -2.36
CA ASP A 61 13.45 13.05 -3.22
C ASP A 61 12.29 12.33 -3.90
N ALA A 62 12.57 11.24 -4.63
CA ALA A 62 11.55 10.47 -5.33
C ALA A 62 10.50 9.85 -4.40
N LEU A 63 10.86 9.46 -3.16
CA LEU A 63 9.89 8.99 -2.17
C LEU A 63 8.97 10.11 -1.66
N CYS A 64 9.52 11.31 -1.46
CA CYS A 64 8.74 12.49 -1.12
C CYS A 64 7.76 12.86 -2.23
N ASP A 65 8.22 12.85 -3.48
CA ASP A 65 7.40 13.21 -4.64
C ASP A 65 6.34 12.15 -4.94
N LEU A 66 6.66 10.86 -4.82
CA LEU A 66 5.68 9.78 -4.91
C LEU A 66 4.55 9.96 -3.88
N GLN A 67 4.89 10.31 -2.63
CA GLN A 67 3.89 10.62 -1.60
C GLN A 67 3.06 11.84 -1.99
N TYR A 68 3.67 12.88 -2.55
CA TYR A 68 3.00 14.11 -2.96
C TYR A 68 1.98 13.86 -4.08
N VAL A 69 2.39 13.17 -5.15
CA VAL A 69 1.51 12.86 -6.29
C VAL A 69 0.43 11.85 -5.92
N LEU A 70 0.73 10.91 -5.00
CA LEU A 70 -0.27 9.99 -4.42
C LEU A 70 -1.35 10.76 -3.66
N SER A 71 -0.96 11.71 -2.80
CA SER A 71 -1.90 12.59 -2.10
C SER A 71 -2.77 13.39 -3.08
N GLY A 72 -2.19 13.87 -4.18
CA GLY A 72 -2.93 14.54 -5.26
C GLY A 72 -3.96 13.62 -5.94
N ALA A 73 -3.61 12.35 -6.17
CA ALA A 73 -4.54 11.35 -6.69
C ALA A 73 -5.69 11.08 -5.70
N ILE A 74 -5.40 10.88 -4.42
CA ILE A 74 -6.42 10.65 -3.38
C ILE A 74 -7.45 11.78 -3.35
N LEU A 75 -6.99 13.04 -3.49
CA LEU A 75 -7.85 14.22 -3.55
C LEU A 75 -8.72 14.24 -4.82
N GLU A 76 -8.16 13.91 -5.97
CA GLU A 76 -8.90 13.92 -7.25
C GLU A 76 -9.86 12.75 -7.45
N PHE A 77 -9.66 11.64 -6.74
CA PHE A 77 -10.63 10.54 -6.66
C PHE A 77 -11.62 10.71 -5.51
N GLY A 78 -11.51 11.80 -4.73
CA GLY A 78 -12.44 12.16 -3.66
C GLY A 78 -12.41 11.23 -2.46
N LEU A 79 -11.26 10.59 -2.23
CA LEU A 79 -11.08 9.62 -1.16
C LEU A 79 -10.55 10.26 0.13
N ALA A 80 -10.14 11.54 0.12
CA ALA A 80 -9.48 12.19 1.25
C ALA A 80 -10.22 12.02 2.59
N GLY A 81 -11.55 12.16 2.60
CA GLY A 81 -12.36 12.04 3.83
C GLY A 81 -12.43 10.63 4.43
N GLN A 82 -12.12 9.59 3.65
CA GLN A 82 -12.19 8.19 4.08
C GLN A 82 -10.85 7.44 3.94
N PHE A 83 -9.82 8.07 3.37
CA PHE A 83 -8.57 7.41 3.01
C PHE A 83 -7.87 6.81 4.24
N LYS A 84 -7.91 7.51 5.38
CA LYS A 84 -7.38 6.98 6.64
C LYS A 84 -8.02 5.62 7.00
N SER A 85 -9.35 5.56 7.00
CA SER A 85 -10.07 4.33 7.34
C SER A 85 -9.79 3.21 6.34
N LEU A 86 -9.72 3.52 5.04
CA LEU A 86 -9.37 2.54 4.01
C LEU A 86 -7.94 2.01 4.21
N PHE A 87 -6.99 2.90 4.52
CA PHE A 87 -5.60 2.52 4.78
C PHE A 87 -5.48 1.67 6.05
N ASP A 88 -6.16 2.06 7.13
CA ASP A 88 -6.18 1.30 8.39
C ASP A 88 -6.77 -0.10 8.18
N GLU A 89 -7.79 -0.25 7.34
CA GLU A 89 -8.34 -1.57 7.00
C GLU A 89 -7.36 -2.42 6.17
N VAL A 90 -6.66 -1.81 5.20
CA VAL A 90 -5.59 -2.50 4.47
C VAL A 90 -4.47 -2.91 5.44
N HIS A 91 -4.11 -2.05 6.40
CA HIS A 91 -3.12 -2.37 7.42
C HIS A 91 -3.58 -3.53 8.30
N ARG A 92 -4.80 -3.50 8.83
CA ARG A 92 -5.39 -4.61 9.61
C ARG A 92 -5.35 -5.92 8.83
N SER A 93 -5.78 -5.91 7.56
CA SER A 93 -5.74 -7.08 6.69
C SER A 93 -4.30 -7.58 6.48
N ASN A 94 -3.34 -6.68 6.27
CA ASN A 94 -1.93 -7.04 6.12
C ASN A 94 -1.35 -7.66 7.40
N MET A 95 -1.69 -7.12 8.57
CA MET A 95 -1.26 -7.68 9.86
C MET A 95 -1.88 -9.04 10.16
N SER A 96 -3.07 -9.34 9.60
CA SER A 96 -3.70 -10.67 9.72
C SER A 96 -2.97 -11.79 8.95
N LYS A 97 -1.91 -11.47 8.20
CA LYS A 97 -1.07 -12.48 7.54
C LYS A 97 -0.20 -13.26 8.53
N ALA A 98 0.11 -12.67 9.70
CA ALA A 98 0.92 -13.32 10.72
C ALA A 98 0.12 -14.44 11.42
N CYS A 99 0.75 -15.59 11.63
CA CYS A 99 0.17 -16.68 12.41
C CYS A 99 0.37 -16.43 13.90
N LYS A 100 -0.60 -16.82 14.74
CA LYS A 100 -0.54 -16.61 16.20
C LYS A 100 0.01 -17.81 16.96
N THR A 101 -0.01 -18.99 16.35
CA THR A 101 0.49 -20.24 16.94
C THR A 101 1.41 -20.97 15.96
N ILE A 102 2.24 -21.86 16.50
CA ILE A 102 3.06 -22.80 15.71
C ILE A 102 2.15 -23.63 14.80
N GLU A 103 1.06 -24.16 15.36
CA GLU A 103 0.11 -25.00 14.61
C GLU A 103 -0.46 -24.27 13.39
N GLU A 104 -0.86 -23.00 13.53
CA GLU A 104 -1.35 -22.18 12.43
C GLU A 104 -0.27 -21.95 11.35
N ALA A 105 0.99 -21.75 11.77
CA ALA A 105 2.11 -21.58 10.85
C ALA A 105 2.44 -22.88 10.09
N GLU A 106 2.47 -24.02 10.77
CA GLU A 106 2.67 -25.35 10.17
C GLU A 106 1.55 -25.67 9.16
N GLN A 107 0.30 -25.43 9.54
CA GLN A 107 -0.85 -25.59 8.64
C GLN A 107 -0.78 -24.63 7.45
N THR A 108 -0.28 -23.41 7.64
CA THR A 108 -0.08 -22.45 6.55
C THR A 108 1.00 -22.92 5.57
N VAL A 109 2.13 -23.41 6.06
CA VAL A 109 3.18 -23.99 5.20
C VAL A 109 2.63 -25.18 4.41
N ALA A 110 1.93 -26.09 5.09
CA ALA A 110 1.30 -27.25 4.45
C ALA A 110 0.25 -26.84 3.40
N HIS A 111 -0.53 -25.80 3.67
CA HIS A 111 -1.52 -25.26 2.73
C HIS A 111 -0.88 -24.82 1.42
N TYR A 112 0.20 -24.04 1.47
CA TYR A 112 0.88 -23.56 0.26
C TYR A 112 1.56 -24.69 -0.52
N LEU A 113 2.18 -25.63 0.18
CA LEU A 113 2.74 -26.81 -0.47
C LEU A 113 1.65 -27.61 -1.21
N ALA A 114 0.50 -27.85 -0.57
CA ALA A 114 -0.60 -28.61 -1.17
C ALA A 114 -1.33 -27.85 -2.29
N LYS A 115 -1.43 -26.53 -2.18
CA LYS A 115 -2.18 -25.69 -3.12
C LYS A 115 -1.47 -25.55 -4.46
N ASP A 116 -0.17 -25.22 -4.44
CA ASP A 116 0.57 -24.85 -5.65
C ASP A 116 2.06 -25.25 -5.60
N ASN A 117 2.44 -26.18 -4.74
CA ASN A 117 3.83 -26.61 -4.50
C ASN A 117 4.76 -25.46 -4.05
N THR A 118 4.21 -24.39 -3.48
CA THR A 118 5.03 -23.31 -2.93
C THR A 118 5.73 -23.79 -1.67
N GLU A 119 7.06 -23.93 -1.73
CA GLU A 119 7.88 -24.17 -0.56
C GLU A 119 7.92 -22.94 0.35
N ALA A 120 7.65 -23.15 1.64
CA ALA A 120 7.60 -22.11 2.64
C ALA A 120 8.24 -22.57 3.96
N HIS A 121 8.65 -21.60 4.76
CA HIS A 121 9.13 -21.80 6.12
C HIS A 121 8.56 -20.69 7.01
N TYR A 122 8.61 -20.87 8.34
CA TYR A 122 8.18 -19.83 9.28
C TYR A 122 9.29 -19.45 10.26
N LYS A 123 9.19 -18.24 10.80
CA LYS A 123 10.05 -17.74 11.88
C LYS A 123 9.20 -17.16 13.00
N GLU A 124 9.56 -17.48 14.23
CA GLU A 124 8.99 -16.82 15.40
C GLU A 124 9.67 -15.46 15.62
N LEU A 125 8.87 -14.39 15.65
CA LEU A 125 9.31 -13.02 15.87
C LEU A 125 8.26 -12.29 16.70
N ASP A 126 8.66 -11.76 17.85
CA ASP A 126 7.81 -10.99 18.77
C ASP A 126 6.49 -11.69 19.15
N GLY A 127 6.54 -13.02 19.34
CA GLY A 127 5.37 -13.84 19.70
C GLY A 127 4.40 -14.12 18.56
N LEU A 128 4.78 -13.80 17.32
CA LEU A 128 4.09 -14.15 16.09
C LEU A 128 4.91 -15.14 15.27
N TYR A 129 4.25 -15.87 14.39
CA TYR A 129 4.88 -16.81 13.47
C TYR A 129 4.69 -16.32 12.03
N LEU A 130 5.76 -15.81 11.45
CA LEU A 130 5.74 -15.20 10.12
C LEU A 130 6.12 -16.26 9.08
N VAL A 131 5.24 -16.51 8.12
CA VAL A 131 5.44 -17.50 7.07
C VAL A 131 5.98 -16.84 5.82
N TYR A 132 7.07 -17.36 5.30
CA TYR A 132 7.78 -16.84 4.14
C TYR A 132 7.91 -17.89 3.05
N ARG A 133 7.76 -17.45 1.80
CA ARG A 133 8.14 -18.25 0.66
C ARG A 133 9.66 -18.39 0.59
N THR A 134 10.15 -19.60 0.41
CA THR A 134 11.59 -19.89 0.47
C THR A 134 12.38 -19.23 -0.67
N SER A 135 11.78 -19.04 -1.85
CA SER A 135 12.49 -18.51 -3.03
C SER A 135 12.93 -17.04 -2.91
N ASP A 136 12.18 -16.21 -2.19
CA ASP A 136 12.35 -14.75 -2.20
C ASP A 136 12.02 -14.08 -0.84
N ASN A 137 11.79 -14.86 0.21
CA ASN A 137 11.36 -14.37 1.53
C ASN A 137 10.10 -13.49 1.50
N LYS A 138 9.25 -13.65 0.48
CA LYS A 138 7.97 -12.96 0.45
C LYS A 138 7.06 -13.47 1.56
N THR A 139 6.50 -12.55 2.36
CA THR A 139 5.48 -12.87 3.37
C THR A 139 4.26 -13.51 2.71
N LEU A 140 3.92 -14.71 3.18
CA LEU A 140 2.72 -15.45 2.78
C LEU A 140 1.56 -15.14 3.71
N LYS A 141 0.33 -15.44 3.26
CA LYS A 141 -0.88 -15.17 4.03
C LYS A 141 -1.17 -16.38 4.91
N SER A 142 -1.33 -16.18 6.22
CA SER A 142 -1.88 -17.19 7.12
C SER A 142 -3.16 -17.82 6.55
N ILE A 143 -3.43 -19.08 6.89
CA ILE A 143 -4.74 -19.71 6.67
C ILE A 143 -5.90 -18.97 7.38
N ALA A 144 -5.60 -18.22 8.45
CA ALA A 144 -6.55 -17.37 9.16
C ALA A 144 -6.58 -15.92 8.63
N TYR A 145 -5.91 -15.65 7.51
CA TYR A 145 -5.88 -14.33 6.87
C TYR A 145 -7.29 -13.78 6.63
N SER A 146 -7.47 -12.51 6.98
CA SER A 146 -8.70 -11.76 6.76
C SER A 146 -8.49 -10.73 5.65
N PRO A 147 -9.18 -10.83 4.50
CA PRO A 147 -9.05 -9.85 3.42
C PRO A 147 -9.58 -8.48 3.82
N ALA A 148 -9.07 -7.44 3.17
CA ALA A 148 -9.53 -6.07 3.37
C ALA A 148 -10.95 -5.88 2.85
N ALA A 149 -11.84 -5.31 3.66
CA ALA A 149 -13.26 -5.12 3.37
C ALA A 149 -13.58 -3.81 2.63
N LEU A 150 -12.71 -3.35 1.71
CA LEU A 150 -12.84 -2.03 1.09
C LEU A 150 -14.16 -1.85 0.32
N ARG A 151 -14.66 -2.92 -0.28
CA ARG A 151 -15.95 -2.91 -1.01
C ARG A 151 -17.11 -2.50 -0.09
N GLU A 152 -17.20 -3.12 1.08
CA GLU A 152 -18.22 -2.85 2.08
C GLU A 152 -18.07 -1.43 2.64
N MET A 153 -16.83 -1.01 2.94
CA MET A 153 -16.54 0.34 3.43
C MET A 153 -16.87 1.45 2.43
N MET A 154 -16.77 1.14 1.12
CA MET A 154 -17.10 2.06 0.05
C MET A 154 -18.57 1.96 -0.41
N GLY A 155 -19.35 1.01 0.12
CA GLY A 155 -20.75 0.81 -0.26
C GLY A 155 -20.96 0.30 -1.68
N ALA A 156 -20.02 -0.48 -2.22
CA ALA A 156 -20.01 -0.98 -3.61
C ALA A 156 -20.33 -2.48 -3.75
#